data_AF-U3U4G6-F1
#
_entry.id   AF-U3U4G6-F1
#
_cell.length_a   1.000
_cell.length_b   1.000
_cell.length_c   1.000
_cell.angle_alpha   90.00
_cell.angle_beta   90.00
_cell.angle_gamma   90.00
#
_symmetry.space_group_name_H-M   'P 1'
#
loop_
_entity.id
_entity.type
_entity.pdbx_description
1 polymer ?
#
loop_
_entity_poly.entity_id
_entity_poly.type
_entity_poly.pdbx_seq_one_letter_code
_entity_poly.pdbx_strand_id
1 'polypeptide(L)'
;MSKLDLLDPQNSTLIFIDHQPQMAFGVANIDRQQLKNNTVALAKAGTIFDVPVIYTSVETESFSGYIWPELLAVHPESKPIERTSMNSWEDAKFVEAVEKTGRKKLIISALWTEVCLTFPVLMALKAGY
;
A
#
# COMPACT_ATOMS: atom_id res chain seq x y z
N MET A 1 -9.93 -17.69 10.38
CA MET A 1 -9.32 -16.60 11.17
C MET A 1 -10.42 -15.63 11.52
N SER A 2 -10.51 -15.23 12.79
CA SER A 2 -11.55 -14.31 13.25
C SER A 2 -11.19 -12.87 12.89
N LYS A 3 -12.19 -12.02 12.66
CA LYS A 3 -11.99 -10.56 12.56
C LYS A 3 -11.46 -9.95 13.86
N LEU A 4 -11.57 -10.67 14.98
CA LEU A 4 -11.14 -10.23 16.30
C LEU A 4 -9.71 -10.63 16.64
N ASP A 5 -9.06 -11.46 15.82
CA ASP A 5 -7.67 -11.85 16.06
C ASP A 5 -6.79 -10.57 16.01
N LEU A 6 -5.72 -10.50 16.80
CA LEU A 6 -4.77 -9.39 16.74
C LEU A 6 -3.87 -9.47 15.51
N LEU A 7 -3.30 -8.34 15.06
CA LEU A 7 -2.31 -8.35 13.98
C LEU A 7 -1.07 -9.15 14.43
N ASP A 8 -0.61 -10.04 13.57
CA ASP A 8 0.65 -10.76 13.75
C ASP A 8 1.38 -10.93 12.40
N PRO A 9 2.70 -11.19 12.40
CA PRO A 9 3.46 -11.33 11.16
C PRO A 9 3.03 -12.46 10.21
N GLN A 10 2.42 -13.51 10.77
CA GLN A 10 1.98 -14.70 10.04
C GLN A 10 0.57 -14.53 9.46
N ASN A 11 -0.19 -13.54 9.93
CA ASN A 11 -1.56 -13.28 9.49
C ASN A 11 -1.74 -12.03 8.65
N SER A 12 -0.75 -11.13 8.66
CA SER A 12 -0.85 -9.81 8.05
C SER A 12 0.12 -9.61 6.90
N THR A 13 -0.26 -8.71 6.00
CA THR A 13 0.58 -8.18 4.92
C THR A 13 0.46 -6.66 4.92
N LEU A 14 1.53 -5.96 4.54
CA LEU A 14 1.60 -4.51 4.46
C LEU A 14 1.53 -4.06 3.01
N ILE A 15 0.66 -3.11 2.71
CA ILE A 15 0.38 -2.65 1.35
C ILE A 15 0.51 -1.13 1.28
N PHE A 16 1.40 -0.66 0.41
CA PHE A 16 1.59 0.76 0.11
C PHE A 16 1.03 1.06 -1.28
N ILE A 17 0.08 1.99 -1.35
CA ILE A 17 -0.60 2.36 -2.60
C ILE A 17 -0.31 3.82 -2.90
N ASP A 18 0.35 4.06 -4.04
CA ASP A 18 0.41 5.37 -4.70
C ASP A 18 1.03 6.50 -3.85
N HIS A 19 2.05 6.17 -3.04
CA HIS A 19 2.92 7.15 -2.35
C HIS A 19 3.89 7.81 -3.35
N GLN A 20 3.31 8.57 -4.28
CA GLN A 20 3.96 9.24 -5.41
C GLN A 20 3.90 10.78 -5.24
N PRO A 21 4.81 11.56 -5.84
CA PRO A 21 4.91 13.01 -5.58
C PRO A 21 3.65 13.81 -5.91
N GLN A 22 3.01 13.55 -7.05
CA GLN A 22 1.80 14.29 -7.45
C GLN A 22 0.59 13.88 -6.61
N MET A 23 0.52 12.62 -6.17
CA MET A 23 -0.47 12.17 -5.19
C MET A 23 -0.28 12.91 -3.86
N ALA A 24 0.97 13.06 -3.39
CA ALA A 24 1.28 13.82 -2.18
C ALA A 24 0.88 15.30 -2.25
N PHE A 25 0.86 15.89 -3.46
CA PHE A 25 0.55 17.30 -3.63
C PHE A 25 -0.89 17.65 -3.24
N GLY A 26 -1.84 16.75 -3.49
CA GLY A 26 -3.25 16.94 -3.10
C GLY A 26 -3.54 16.65 -1.63
N VAL A 27 -2.56 16.15 -0.87
CA VAL A 27 -2.72 15.90 0.57
C VAL A 27 -2.57 17.21 1.34
N ALA A 28 -3.65 17.63 2.01
CA ALA A 28 -3.70 18.89 2.76
C ALA A 28 -4.10 18.74 4.24
N ASN A 29 -4.38 17.52 4.71
CA ASN A 29 -4.84 17.24 6.07
C ASN A 29 -3.70 16.85 7.04
N ILE A 30 -2.46 16.80 6.58
CA ILE A 30 -1.27 16.49 7.36
C ILE A 30 -0.07 17.23 6.76
N ASP A 31 0.91 17.60 7.59
CA ASP A 31 2.19 18.14 7.10
C ASP A 31 2.90 17.13 6.19
N ARG A 32 3.54 17.62 5.11
CA ARG A 32 4.17 16.77 4.09
C ARG A 32 5.37 15.99 4.63
N GLN A 33 6.17 16.60 5.50
CA GLN A 33 7.31 15.90 6.11
C GLN A 33 6.81 14.82 7.07
N GLN A 34 5.78 15.12 7.86
CA GLN A 34 5.18 14.15 8.76
C GLN A 34 4.53 12.99 8.00
N LEU A 35 3.82 13.25 6.91
CA LEU A 35 3.27 12.23 6.02
C LEU A 35 4.35 11.26 5.57
N LYS A 36 5.43 11.78 5.00
CA LYS A 36 6.54 10.98 4.48
C LYS A 36 7.22 10.18 5.59
N ASN A 37 7.49 10.81 6.72
CA ASN A 37 8.11 10.17 7.88
C ASN A 37 7.26 9.01 8.40
N ASN A 38 5.94 9.21 8.53
CA ASN A 38 5.02 8.17 9.00
C ASN A 38 4.96 6.98 8.03
N THR A 39 4.88 7.24 6.72
CA THR A 39 4.88 6.18 5.69
C THR A 39 6.18 5.36 5.72
N VAL A 40 7.35 6.02 5.78
CA VAL A 40 8.65 5.33 5.85
C VAL A 40 8.82 4.58 7.17
N ALA A 41 8.36 5.14 8.30
CA ALA A 41 8.37 4.44 9.59
C ALA A 41 7.52 3.17 9.55
N LEU A 42 6.33 3.22 8.94
CA LEU A 42 5.47 2.05 8.76
C LEU A 42 6.15 0.98 7.90
N ALA A 43 6.83 1.37 6.81
CA ALA A 43 7.55 0.42 5.97
C ALA A 43 8.67 -0.30 6.74
N LYS A 44 9.45 0.45 7.52
CA LYS A 44 10.51 -0.12 8.37
C LYS A 44 9.97 -1.06 9.45
N ALA A 45 8.78 -0.75 10.00
CA ALA A 45 8.12 -1.65 10.93
C ALA A 45 7.78 -2.99 10.25
N GLY A 46 7.27 -2.97 9.01
CA GLY A 46 7.03 -4.17 8.20
C GLY A 46 8.29 -5.05 8.07
N THR A 47 9.45 -4.43 7.81
CA THR A 47 10.75 -5.12 7.75
C THR A 47 11.13 -5.77 9.09
N ILE A 48 10.97 -5.05 10.21
CA ILE A 48 11.32 -5.57 11.55
C ILE A 48 10.48 -6.80 11.91
N PHE A 49 9.21 -6.79 11.53
CA PHE A 49 8.27 -7.86 11.82
C PHE A 49 8.29 -9.00 10.79
N ASP A 50 9.07 -8.89 9.70
CA ASP A 50 9.10 -9.87 8.60
C ASP A 50 7.71 -10.11 7.96
N VAL A 51 6.98 -9.00 7.76
CA VAL A 51 5.66 -8.99 7.12
C VAL A 51 5.85 -8.84 5.61
N PRO A 52 5.15 -9.63 4.76
CA PRO A 52 5.17 -9.41 3.32
C PRO A 52 4.76 -7.98 2.97
N VAL A 53 5.49 -7.33 2.06
CA VAL A 53 5.21 -5.94 1.65
C VAL A 53 4.90 -5.88 0.16
N ILE A 54 3.79 -5.21 -0.17
CA ILE A 54 3.37 -4.95 -1.55
C ILE A 54 3.41 -3.44 -1.79
N TYR A 55 3.98 -3.03 -2.92
CA TYR A 55 3.94 -1.67 -3.40
C TYR A 55 3.12 -1.61 -4.69
N THR A 56 2.29 -0.58 -4.82
CA THR A 56 1.62 -0.26 -6.07
C THR A 56 1.85 1.21 -6.42
N SER A 57 1.80 1.49 -7.72
CA SER A 57 1.86 2.82 -8.30
C SER A 57 0.81 2.96 -9.39
N VAL A 58 0.42 4.21 -9.66
CA VAL A 58 -0.52 4.55 -10.73
C VAL A 58 0.11 5.60 -11.63
N GLU A 59 0.08 5.41 -12.95
CA GLU A 59 0.53 6.41 -13.94
C GLU A 59 1.94 6.98 -13.68
N THR A 60 2.92 6.11 -13.39
CA THR A 60 4.29 6.47 -12.97
C THR A 60 5.02 7.32 -14.00
N GLU A 61 4.92 6.97 -15.29
CA GLU A 61 5.60 7.69 -16.39
C GLU A 61 4.82 8.90 -16.89
N SER A 62 3.64 9.16 -16.32
CA SER A 62 2.70 10.19 -16.76
C SER A 62 2.45 11.19 -15.61
N PHE A 63 1.26 11.17 -15.01
CA PHE A 63 0.84 12.17 -14.04
C PHE A 63 1.55 12.03 -12.69
N SER A 64 1.71 10.82 -12.18
CA SER A 64 1.94 10.63 -10.74
C SER A 64 3.40 10.68 -10.31
N GLY A 65 4.33 10.34 -11.21
CA GLY A 65 5.76 10.18 -10.92
C GLY A 65 6.09 8.88 -10.16
N TYR A 66 7.37 8.60 -9.94
CA TYR A 66 7.81 7.38 -9.23
C TYR A 66 7.48 7.41 -7.74
N ILE A 67 7.27 6.26 -7.11
CA ILE A 67 7.16 6.14 -5.64
C ILE A 67 8.37 6.81 -4.99
N TRP A 68 8.15 7.47 -3.84
CA TRP A 68 9.22 8.19 -3.16
C TRP A 68 10.46 7.31 -2.94
N PRO A 69 11.67 7.77 -3.31
CA PRO A 69 12.86 6.95 -3.25
C PRO A 69 13.18 6.50 -1.82
N GLU A 70 12.85 7.30 -0.81
CA GLU A 70 13.06 6.97 0.60
C GLU A 70 12.14 5.85 1.09
N LEU A 71 10.98 5.66 0.45
CA LEU A 71 10.10 4.53 0.75
C LEU A 71 10.62 3.25 0.09
N LEU A 72 11.01 3.31 -1.20
CA LEU A 72 11.58 2.16 -1.90
C LEU A 72 12.94 1.73 -1.35
N ALA A 73 13.72 2.65 -0.78
CA ALA A 73 14.98 2.34 -0.12
C ALA A 73 14.84 1.39 1.09
N VAL A 74 13.63 1.24 1.64
CA VAL A 74 13.35 0.26 2.71
C VAL A 74 13.31 -1.17 2.18
N HIS A 75 12.83 -1.38 0.94
CA HIS A 75 12.75 -2.69 0.28
C HIS A 75 13.26 -2.56 -1.17
N PRO A 76 14.58 -2.42 -1.38
CA PRO A 76 15.17 -2.07 -2.68
C PRO A 76 14.94 -3.13 -3.77
N GLU A 77 14.71 -4.39 -3.40
CA GLU A 77 14.36 -5.48 -4.31
C GLU A 77 12.88 -5.50 -4.73
N SER A 78 12.04 -4.71 -4.05
CA SER A 78 10.62 -4.69 -4.35
C SER A 78 10.34 -4.00 -5.68
N LYS A 79 9.45 -4.60 -6.46
CA LYS A 79 9.00 -4.05 -7.75
C LYS A 79 7.55 -3.60 -7.58
N PRO A 80 7.29 -2.28 -7.61
CA PRO A 80 5.93 -1.78 -7.56
C PRO A 80 5.08 -2.35 -8.68
N ILE A 81 3.83 -2.70 -8.36
CA ILE A 81 2.83 -3.08 -9.34
C ILE A 81 2.30 -1.80 -9.97
N GLU A 82 2.71 -1.55 -11.21
CA GLU A 82 2.25 -0.41 -12.00
C GLU A 82 0.85 -0.65 -12.54
N ARG A 83 -0.02 0.35 -12.38
CA ARG A 83 -1.44 0.30 -12.73
C ARG A 83 -1.88 1.58 -13.43
N THR A 84 -3.06 1.52 -14.06
CA THR A 84 -3.72 2.68 -14.69
C THR A 84 -5.05 3.06 -14.03
N SER A 85 -5.68 2.14 -13.28
CA SER A 85 -6.88 2.44 -12.48
C SER A 85 -6.51 3.03 -11.12
N MET A 86 -7.35 3.93 -10.60
CA MET A 86 -7.23 4.41 -9.21
C MET A 86 -7.61 3.35 -8.17
N ASN A 87 -8.42 2.36 -8.54
CA ASN A 87 -8.77 1.25 -7.67
C ASN A 87 -7.77 0.09 -7.88
N SER A 88 -6.86 -0.13 -6.93
CA SER A 88 -5.87 -1.21 -7.06
C SER A 88 -6.48 -2.60 -7.13
N TRP A 89 -7.68 -2.79 -6.57
CA TRP A 89 -8.37 -4.09 -6.58
C TRP A 89 -8.94 -4.47 -7.95
N GLU A 90 -9.00 -3.54 -8.91
CA GLU A 90 -9.35 -3.85 -10.30
C GLU A 90 -8.17 -4.46 -11.09
N ASP A 91 -6.94 -4.33 -10.57
CA ASP A 91 -5.76 -4.90 -11.20
C ASP A 91 -5.54 -6.35 -10.73
N ALA A 92 -5.62 -7.29 -11.66
CA ALA A 92 -5.47 -8.71 -11.37
C ALA A 92 -4.08 -9.05 -10.76
N LYS A 93 -3.01 -8.33 -11.12
CA LYS A 93 -1.67 -8.56 -10.56
C LYS A 93 -1.62 -8.14 -9.10
N PHE A 94 -2.34 -7.08 -8.73
CA PHE A 94 -2.45 -6.67 -7.33
C PHE A 94 -3.20 -7.73 -6.51
N VAL A 95 -4.36 -8.18 -6.99
CA VAL A 95 -5.13 -9.23 -6.29
C VAL A 95 -4.31 -10.52 -6.16
N GLU A 96 -3.64 -10.95 -7.23
CA GLU A 96 -2.75 -12.11 -7.22
C GLU A 96 -1.59 -11.93 -6.22
N ALA A 97 -0.99 -10.75 -6.15
CA ALA A 97 0.08 -10.46 -5.19
C ALA A 97 -0.43 -10.55 -3.74
N VAL A 98 -1.63 -10.03 -3.45
CA VAL A 98 -2.27 -10.13 -2.13
C VAL A 98 -2.55 -11.60 -1.79
N GLU A 99 -3.14 -12.36 -2.71
CA GLU A 99 -3.45 -13.78 -2.51
C GLU A 99 -2.20 -14.63 -2.28
N LYS A 100 -1.11 -14.36 -3.03
CA LYS A 100 0.19 -15.03 -2.89
C LYS A 100 0.81 -14.88 -1.51
N THR A 101 0.46 -13.82 -0.77
CA THR A 101 0.95 -13.66 0.61
C THR A 101 0.38 -14.73 1.55
N GLY A 102 -0.78 -15.30 1.22
CA GLY A 102 -1.54 -16.20 2.11
C GLY A 102 -2.06 -15.51 3.37
N ARG A 103 -1.94 -14.18 3.47
CA ARG A 103 -2.32 -13.39 4.65
C ARG A 103 -3.78 -12.97 4.56
N LYS A 104 -4.48 -12.98 5.69
CA LYS A 104 -5.89 -12.57 5.75
C LYS A 104 -6.09 -11.15 6.21
N LYS A 105 -5.10 -10.54 6.87
CA LYS A 105 -5.21 -9.16 7.35
C LYS A 105 -4.38 -8.24 6.48
N LEU A 106 -5.03 -7.24 5.91
CA LEU A 106 -4.39 -6.27 5.04
C LEU A 106 -4.17 -4.98 5.83
N ILE A 107 -2.92 -4.59 6.00
CA ILE A 107 -2.56 -3.29 6.56
C ILE A 107 -2.28 -2.38 5.37
N ILE A 108 -3.13 -1.39 5.11
CA ILE A 108 -3.07 -0.58 3.89
C ILE A 108 -2.77 0.88 4.22
N SER A 109 -1.77 1.43 3.56
CA SER A 109 -1.42 2.85 3.57
C SER A 109 -1.46 3.38 2.14
N ALA A 110 -2.27 4.40 1.88
CA ALA A 110 -2.52 4.86 0.52
C ALA A 110 -2.75 6.35 0.43
N LEU A 111 -2.54 6.91 -0.77
CA LEU A 111 -2.94 8.27 -1.14
C LEU A 111 -3.82 8.21 -2.40
N TRP A 112 -5.03 8.78 -2.46
CA TRP A 112 -5.79 9.42 -1.37
C TRP A 112 -6.75 8.47 -0.66
N THR A 113 -7.06 8.82 0.58
CA THR A 113 -7.90 8.03 1.48
C THR A 113 -9.26 7.70 0.88
N GLU A 114 -9.92 8.66 0.25
CA GLU A 114 -11.28 8.53 -0.27
C GLU A 114 -11.37 7.73 -1.59
N VAL A 115 -10.25 7.48 -2.26
CA VAL A 115 -10.20 6.74 -3.53
C VAL A 115 -9.29 5.52 -3.41
N CYS A 116 -7.98 5.73 -3.44
CA CYS A 116 -6.97 4.68 -3.55
C CYS A 116 -6.85 3.83 -2.28
N LEU A 117 -7.34 4.33 -1.12
CA LEU A 117 -7.53 3.50 0.07
C LEU A 117 -8.93 2.86 0.10
N THR A 118 -9.98 3.69 0.04
CA THR A 118 -11.35 3.26 0.30
C THR A 118 -11.83 2.21 -0.70
N PHE A 119 -11.60 2.40 -2.00
CA PHE A 119 -12.10 1.50 -3.04
C PHE A 119 -11.53 0.07 -2.89
N PRO A 120 -10.20 -0.14 -2.83
CA PRO A 120 -9.68 -1.48 -2.67
C PRO A 120 -10.01 -2.09 -1.31
N VAL A 121 -10.09 -1.30 -0.22
CA VAL A 121 -10.53 -1.82 1.08
C VAL A 121 -11.96 -2.36 1.02
N LEU A 122 -12.90 -1.65 0.40
CA LEU A 122 -14.28 -2.13 0.25
C LEU A 122 -14.35 -3.43 -0.57
N MET A 123 -13.56 -3.55 -1.62
CA MET A 123 -13.49 -4.77 -2.42
C MET A 123 -12.79 -5.91 -1.69
N ALA A 124 -11.73 -5.64 -0.91
CA ALA A 124 -11.08 -6.62 -0.05
C ALA A 124 -12.04 -7.19 1.00
N LEU A 125 -12.81 -6.33 1.66
CA LEU A 125 -13.84 -6.74 2.61
C LEU A 125 -14.91 -7.62 1.95
N LYS A 126 -15.34 -7.27 0.73
CA LYS A 126 -16.26 -8.10 -0.06
C LYS A 126 -15.65 -9.45 -0.44
N ALA A 127 -14.34 -9.50 -0.69
CA ALA A 127 -13.57 -10.71 -0.97
C ALA A 127 -13.24 -11.55 0.29
N GLY A 128 -13.62 -11.09 1.49
CA GLY A 128 -13.50 -11.85 2.73
C GLY A 128 -12.15 -11.71 3.44
N TYR A 129 -11.45 -10.60 3.22
CA TYR A 129 -10.34 -10.15 4.07
C TYR A 129 -10.85 -9.45 5.33
#